data_AF-A0A0D2IN99-F1
#
_entry.id   AF-A0A0D2IN99-F1
#
_cell.length_a   1.000
_cell.length_b   1.000
_cell.length_c   1.000
_cell.angle_alpha   90.00
_cell.angle_beta   90.00
_cell.angle_gamma   90.00
#
_symmetry.space_group_name_H-M   'P 1'
#
loop_
_entity.id
_entity.type
_entity.pdbx_description
1 polymer ?
#
loop_
_entity_poly.entity_id
_entity_poly.type
_entity_poly.pdbx_seq_one_letter_code
_entity_poly.pdbx_strand_id
1 'polypeptide(L)'
;MAITASVRSSSEHRSNTARSRSSTRKPESYDASALTINPSPLLTSSLHSRNSATSAQESAYLAQTKWLRWTRLVLIFLTIATSTAAVGCAGHVLQRYNVTHLGSNYNLHLWPRNVDIRPTLAILVPATVLTAVSLVYLAFSLIPTPYSRTLLYNIVFLASSVVGLVLCLFAIPFNLLLVNPSTDHPRESLQSWTCKFSNGASQFTSDARSLQIPVYITNGMPIPAGFKRLCTESQVSVGLMIAVLALEVASCAVAVMGCYLEKKVGKARKERYAHLEKGEAVS
;
A
#
# COMPACT_ATOMS: atom_id res chain seq x y z
N MET A 1 -29.69 -29.16 1.51
CA MET A 1 -29.79 -29.78 0.17
C MET A 1 -28.36 -29.95 -0.33
N ALA A 2 -27.83 -31.16 -0.23
CA ALA A 2 -26.47 -31.51 -0.62
C ALA A 2 -26.55 -32.61 -1.68
N ILE A 3 -25.85 -32.44 -2.80
CA ILE A 3 -25.45 -33.55 -3.67
C ILE A 3 -24.06 -33.25 -4.22
N THR A 4 -23.13 -34.12 -3.83
CA THR A 4 -21.81 -34.41 -4.40
C THR A 4 -21.92 -35.07 -5.78
N ALA A 5 -21.01 -34.78 -6.70
CA ALA A 5 -20.57 -35.77 -7.68
C ALA A 5 -19.12 -35.50 -8.14
N SER A 6 -18.27 -36.48 -7.86
CA SER A 6 -16.91 -36.68 -8.32
C SER A 6 -16.95 -37.54 -9.59
N VAL A 7 -16.16 -37.21 -10.63
CA VAL A 7 -15.61 -38.23 -11.55
C VAL A 7 -14.19 -37.81 -11.96
N ARG A 8 -13.27 -38.75 -11.77
CA ARG A 8 -11.86 -38.79 -12.17
C ARG A 8 -11.73 -39.84 -13.28
N SER A 9 -10.92 -39.57 -14.30
CA SER A 9 -9.82 -40.45 -14.78
C SER A 9 -9.60 -40.46 -16.30
N SER A 10 -8.30 -40.58 -16.64
CA SER A 10 -7.68 -41.22 -17.82
C SER A 10 -7.69 -40.45 -19.15
N SER A 11 -6.56 -39.88 -19.59
CA SER A 11 -5.32 -40.49 -20.13
C SER A 11 -5.41 -40.75 -21.63
N GLU A 12 -4.56 -40.10 -22.44
CA GLU A 12 -3.61 -40.81 -23.30
C GLU A 12 -2.69 -39.86 -24.09
N HIS A 13 -1.44 -40.30 -24.18
CA HIS A 13 -0.40 -39.80 -25.06
C HIS A 13 -0.75 -40.00 -26.54
N ARG A 14 -0.34 -39.05 -27.39
CA ARG A 14 0.07 -39.40 -28.75
C ARG A 14 1.14 -38.45 -29.27
N SER A 15 2.38 -38.92 -29.21
CA SER A 15 3.47 -38.51 -30.08
C SER A 15 3.14 -38.91 -31.52
N ASN A 16 3.42 -38.05 -32.50
CA ASN A 16 3.88 -38.52 -33.81
C ASN A 16 4.61 -37.43 -34.59
N THR A 17 5.73 -37.87 -35.13
CA THR A 17 6.80 -37.15 -35.79
C THR A 17 6.62 -37.24 -37.31
N ALA A 18 7.03 -36.17 -38.00
CA ALA A 18 7.50 -36.09 -39.38
C ALA A 18 6.57 -36.52 -40.55
N ARG A 19 6.28 -35.57 -41.46
CA ARG A 19 6.98 -35.53 -42.75
C ARG A 19 6.81 -34.18 -43.48
N SER A 20 7.91 -33.81 -44.13
CA SER A 20 8.24 -32.61 -44.88
C SER A 20 7.29 -32.25 -46.04
N ARG A 21 7.12 -30.96 -46.29
CA ARG A 21 6.91 -30.43 -47.65
C ARG A 21 7.71 -29.15 -47.85
N SER A 22 8.65 -29.25 -48.77
CA SER A 22 9.51 -28.20 -49.30
C SER A 22 8.72 -27.11 -50.02
N SER A 23 8.99 -25.85 -49.70
CA SER A 23 8.77 -24.75 -50.62
C SER A 23 9.99 -23.83 -50.57
N THR A 24 10.76 -23.94 -51.64
CA THR A 24 11.93 -23.17 -52.03
C THR A 24 11.60 -21.67 -52.04
N ARG A 25 12.17 -20.91 -51.09
CA ARG A 25 12.44 -19.48 -51.29
C ARG A 25 13.94 -19.27 -51.14
N LYS A 26 14.55 -18.85 -52.24
CA LYS A 26 15.96 -18.43 -52.32
C LYS A 26 16.24 -17.41 -51.20
N PRO A 27 17.34 -17.53 -50.45
CA PRO A 27 17.83 -16.43 -49.65
C PRO A 27 18.42 -15.38 -50.60
N GLU A 28 17.92 -14.16 -50.54
CA GLU A 28 18.66 -13.02 -51.06
C GLU A 28 19.97 -12.94 -50.27
N SER A 29 21.05 -13.19 -51.00
CA SER A 29 22.43 -12.95 -50.59
C SER A 29 22.58 -11.47 -50.28
N TYR A 30 22.50 -11.11 -49.00
CA TYR A 30 23.07 -9.85 -48.55
C TYR A 30 24.58 -9.95 -48.78
N ASP A 31 25.07 -9.19 -49.77
CA ASP A 31 26.49 -8.98 -50.01
C ASP A 31 27.15 -8.46 -48.72
N ALA A 32 27.72 -9.37 -47.95
CA ALA A 32 28.53 -9.10 -46.76
C ALA A 32 29.94 -8.58 -47.13
N SER A 33 30.08 -7.88 -48.25
CA SER A 33 31.37 -7.48 -48.81
C SER A 33 31.50 -5.99 -49.14
N ALA A 34 30.49 -5.16 -48.83
CA ALA A 34 30.57 -3.70 -49.05
C ALA A 34 30.76 -2.85 -47.77
N LEU A 35 31.04 -3.46 -46.61
CA LEU A 35 31.40 -2.71 -45.40
C LEU A 35 32.74 -3.16 -44.80
N THR A 36 33.74 -3.42 -45.65
CA THR A 36 35.14 -3.32 -45.23
C THR A 36 35.50 -1.83 -45.14
N ILE A 37 34.91 -1.16 -44.15
CA ILE A 37 35.44 0.12 -43.67
C ILE A 37 36.84 -0.17 -43.15
N ASN A 38 37.82 0.25 -43.93
CA ASN A 38 39.21 0.39 -43.55
C ASN A 38 39.28 0.88 -42.09
N PRO A 39 39.85 0.11 -41.13
CA PRO A 39 39.92 0.54 -39.76
C PRO A 39 40.93 1.69 -39.67
N SER A 40 40.43 2.92 -39.74
CA SER A 40 41.14 4.07 -39.19
C SER A 40 41.26 3.82 -37.68
N PRO A 41 42.45 3.50 -37.12
CA PRO A 41 42.51 2.74 -35.85
C PRO A 41 42.26 3.55 -34.58
N LEU A 42 41.95 4.85 -34.64
CA LEU A 42 41.94 5.71 -33.44
C LEU A 42 40.63 6.47 -33.18
N LEU A 43 39.75 6.63 -34.16
CA LEU A 43 38.50 7.40 -33.97
C LEU A 43 37.28 6.52 -33.70
N THR A 44 37.23 5.31 -34.26
CA THR A 44 36.09 4.39 -34.08
C THR A 44 36.08 3.72 -32.70
N SER A 45 37.24 3.49 -32.08
CA SER A 45 37.33 2.96 -30.70
C SER A 45 36.76 3.96 -29.69
N SER A 46 36.99 5.26 -29.90
CA SER A 46 36.47 6.33 -29.03
C SER A 46 34.96 6.50 -29.15
N LEU A 47 34.41 6.40 -30.37
CA LEU A 47 32.97 6.48 -30.62
C LEU A 47 32.25 5.23 -30.11
N HIS A 48 32.81 4.04 -30.32
CA HIS A 48 32.21 2.81 -29.84
C HIS A 48 32.27 2.71 -28.31
N SER A 49 33.38 3.11 -27.68
CA SER A 49 33.49 3.20 -26.21
C SER A 49 32.51 4.20 -25.61
N ARG A 50 32.33 5.39 -26.23
CA ARG A 50 31.36 6.41 -25.79
C ARG A 50 29.91 5.94 -25.91
N ASN A 51 29.57 5.26 -27.00
CA ASN A 51 28.21 4.75 -27.23
C ASN A 51 27.92 3.51 -26.36
N SER A 52 28.90 2.65 -26.12
CA SER A 52 28.75 1.46 -25.26
C SER A 52 28.67 1.82 -23.77
N ALA A 53 29.43 2.82 -23.30
CA ALA A 53 29.28 3.35 -21.94
C ALA A 53 27.92 4.06 -21.76
N THR A 54 27.46 4.78 -22.78
CA THR A 54 26.14 5.43 -22.81
C THR A 54 25.00 4.40 -22.76
N SER A 55 25.04 3.34 -23.56
CA SER A 55 23.97 2.34 -23.62
C SER A 55 23.90 1.46 -22.36
N ALA A 56 25.04 1.12 -21.75
CA ALA A 56 25.08 0.40 -20.48
C ALA A 56 24.52 1.26 -19.33
N GLN A 57 24.87 2.55 -19.28
CA GLN A 57 24.38 3.45 -18.25
C GLN A 57 22.89 3.81 -18.44
N GLU A 58 22.42 3.87 -19.68
CA GLU A 58 21.03 4.15 -20.02
C GLU A 58 20.10 2.95 -19.74
N SER A 59 20.52 1.73 -20.09
CA SER A 59 19.75 0.52 -19.78
C SER A 59 19.60 0.29 -18.26
N ALA A 60 20.66 0.53 -17.48
CA ALA A 60 20.60 0.49 -16.02
C ALA A 60 19.60 1.51 -15.44
N TYR A 61 19.56 2.73 -16.00
CA TYR A 61 18.59 3.76 -15.59
C TYR A 61 17.14 3.38 -15.96
N LEU A 62 16.92 2.81 -17.14
CA LEU A 62 15.61 2.32 -17.56
C LEU A 62 15.11 1.17 -16.67
N ALA A 63 16.01 0.27 -16.24
CA ALA A 63 15.66 -0.78 -15.29
C ALA A 63 15.28 -0.22 -13.91
N GLN A 64 16.05 0.73 -13.39
CA GLN A 64 15.78 1.39 -12.10
C GLN A 64 14.46 2.17 -12.12
N THR A 65 14.16 2.90 -13.19
CA THR A 65 12.92 3.66 -13.32
C THR A 65 11.69 2.76 -13.43
N LYS A 66 11.79 1.62 -14.14
CA LYS A 66 10.75 0.59 -14.14
C LYS A 66 10.51 0.05 -12.74
N TRP A 67 11.58 -0.31 -12.02
CA TRP A 67 11.48 -0.84 -10.67
C TRP A 67 10.82 0.17 -9.70
N LEU A 68 11.24 1.44 -9.73
CA LEU A 68 10.61 2.51 -8.94
C LEU A 68 9.12 2.71 -9.25
N ARG A 69 8.72 2.57 -10.51
CA ARG A 69 7.31 2.65 -10.90
C ARG A 69 6.51 1.52 -10.27
N TRP A 70 7.00 0.29 -10.37
CA TRP A 70 6.34 -0.89 -9.79
C TRP A 70 6.28 -0.81 -8.25
N THR A 71 7.37 -0.44 -7.59
CA THR A 71 7.39 -0.34 -6.12
C THR A 71 6.38 0.68 -5.60
N ARG A 72 6.26 1.84 -6.26
CA ARG A 72 5.25 2.84 -5.91
C ARG A 72 3.84 2.30 -6.09
N LEU A 73 3.55 1.68 -7.23
CA LEU A 73 2.22 1.10 -7.48
C LEU A 73 1.84 0.08 -6.40
N VAL A 74 2.78 -0.79 -6.02
CA VAL A 74 2.57 -1.76 -4.93
C VAL A 74 2.33 -1.07 -3.59
N LEU A 75 3.14 -0.07 -3.24
CA LEU A 75 2.98 0.68 -1.99
C LEU A 75 1.62 1.39 -1.91
N ILE A 76 1.18 2.01 -3.00
CA ILE A 76 -0.11 2.69 -3.06
C ILE A 76 -1.25 1.69 -2.92
N PHE A 77 -1.16 0.55 -3.61
CA PHE A 77 -2.18 -0.49 -3.51
C PHE A 77 -2.30 -1.03 -2.08
N LEU A 78 -1.17 -1.31 -1.43
CA LEU A 78 -1.13 -1.74 -0.04
C LEU A 78 -1.69 -0.67 0.90
N THR A 79 -1.37 0.60 0.66
CA THR A 79 -1.86 1.74 1.45
C THR A 79 -3.37 1.89 1.30
N ILE A 80 -3.92 1.77 0.09
CA ILE A 80 -5.37 1.79 -0.16
C ILE A 80 -6.04 0.62 0.55
N ALA A 81 -5.51 -0.60 0.42
CA ALA A 81 -6.10 -1.78 1.04
C ALA A 81 -6.14 -1.68 2.56
N THR A 82 -5.02 -1.29 3.18
CA THR A 82 -4.89 -1.15 4.63
C THR A 82 -5.72 0.01 5.20
N SER A 83 -5.70 1.18 4.54
CA SER A 83 -6.53 2.33 4.94
C SER A 83 -8.02 2.04 4.80
N THR A 84 -8.46 1.41 3.70
CA THR A 84 -9.87 1.04 3.51
C THR A 84 -10.32 0.03 4.57
N ALA A 85 -9.48 -0.94 4.92
CA ALA A 85 -9.77 -1.86 6.02
C ALA A 85 -9.88 -1.13 7.36
N ALA A 86 -9.00 -0.15 7.63
CA ALA A 86 -9.07 0.67 8.84
C ALA A 86 -10.37 1.48 8.92
N VAL A 87 -10.77 2.12 7.81
CA VAL A 87 -12.05 2.83 7.67
C VAL A 87 -13.23 1.89 7.89
N GLY A 88 -13.20 0.69 7.32
CA GLY A 88 -14.26 -0.31 7.48
C GLY A 88 -14.42 -0.74 8.94
N CYS A 89 -13.33 -1.04 9.63
CA CYS A 89 -13.34 -1.42 11.03
C CYS A 89 -13.83 -0.27 11.93
N ALA A 90 -13.24 0.93 11.81
CA ALA A 90 -13.61 2.09 12.62
C ALA A 90 -15.06 2.56 12.31
N GLY A 91 -15.46 2.52 11.04
CA GLY A 91 -16.79 2.90 10.57
C GLY A 91 -17.87 1.94 11.08
N HIS A 92 -17.62 0.63 11.05
CA HIS A 92 -18.57 -0.35 11.59
C HIS A 92 -18.79 -0.17 13.10
N VAL A 93 -17.71 0.10 13.86
CA VAL A 93 -17.81 0.39 15.29
C VAL A 93 -18.64 1.65 15.55
N LEU A 94 -18.37 2.73 14.81
CA LEU A 94 -19.08 3.99 14.97
C LEU A 94 -20.56 3.88 14.56
N GLN A 95 -20.86 3.14 13.49
CA GLN A 95 -22.23 2.88 13.06
C GLN A 95 -23.01 2.10 14.12
N ARG A 96 -22.40 1.08 14.73
CA ARG A 96 -23.03 0.30 15.80
C ARG A 96 -23.32 1.16 17.03
N TYR A 97 -22.39 2.03 17.41
CA TYR A 97 -22.65 3.01 18.47
C TYR A 97 -23.83 3.92 18.11
N ASN A 98 -23.84 4.51 16.91
CA ASN A 98 -24.92 5.41 16.50
C ASN A 98 -26.30 4.74 16.44
N VAL A 99 -26.38 3.46 16.11
CA VAL A 99 -27.66 2.72 16.09
C VAL A 99 -28.09 2.27 17.49
N THR A 100 -27.16 2.09 18.43
CA THR A 100 -27.44 1.51 19.76
C THR A 100 -27.35 2.52 20.90
N HIS A 101 -26.94 3.76 20.64
CA HIS A 101 -27.02 4.82 21.63
C HIS A 101 -28.50 5.20 21.82
N LEU A 102 -29.09 4.82 22.95
CA LEU A 102 -30.37 5.37 23.36
C LEU A 102 -30.10 6.68 24.10
N GLY A 103 -30.85 7.73 23.76
CA GLY A 103 -30.76 9.03 24.43
C GLY A 103 -31.11 8.94 25.92
N SER A 104 -30.80 10.01 26.66
CA SER A 104 -30.95 10.08 28.13
C SER A 104 -32.35 9.80 28.68
N ASN A 105 -33.36 9.73 27.81
CA ASN A 105 -34.76 9.50 28.13
C ASN A 105 -35.09 8.00 28.35
N TYR A 106 -34.18 7.08 27.99
CA TYR A 106 -34.37 5.65 28.16
C TYR A 106 -33.45 5.11 29.25
N ASN A 107 -34.02 4.41 30.24
CA ASN A 107 -33.26 3.90 31.40
C ASN A 107 -32.34 2.70 31.10
N LEU A 108 -32.31 2.18 29.87
CA LEU A 108 -31.41 1.10 29.45
C LEU A 108 -30.16 1.66 28.73
N HIS A 109 -29.31 2.34 29.48
CA HIS A 109 -28.04 2.83 28.95
C HIS A 109 -27.05 1.67 28.76
N LEU A 110 -26.99 1.13 27.53
CA LEU A 110 -25.98 0.15 27.13
C LEU A 110 -24.56 0.75 27.10
N TRP A 111 -24.48 2.07 26.93
CA TRP A 111 -23.26 2.86 26.83
C TRP A 111 -23.13 3.83 28.01
N PRO A 112 -21.91 4.17 28.45
CA PRO A 112 -21.68 5.22 29.43
C PRO A 112 -22.30 6.56 28.99
N ARG A 113 -22.76 7.36 29.95
CA ARG A 113 -23.42 8.65 29.68
C ARG A 113 -22.52 9.68 28.97
N ASN A 114 -21.20 9.54 29.13
CA ASN A 114 -20.18 10.42 28.56
C ASN A 114 -19.13 9.62 27.76
N VAL A 115 -19.55 8.94 26.68
CA VAL A 115 -18.61 8.25 25.78
C VAL A 115 -17.86 9.27 24.91
N ASP A 116 -16.54 9.18 24.89
CA ASP A 116 -15.72 9.96 23.96
C ASP A 116 -15.56 9.22 22.61
N ILE A 117 -16.19 9.78 21.57
CA ILE A 117 -16.09 9.30 20.18
C ILE A 117 -14.89 9.87 19.42
N ARG A 118 -14.23 10.89 19.99
CA ARG A 118 -13.09 11.62 19.40
C ARG A 118 -11.94 10.69 18.98
N PRO A 119 -11.48 9.73 19.79
CA PRO A 119 -10.41 8.82 19.38
C PRO A 119 -10.77 7.96 18.15
N THR A 120 -12.04 7.56 18.00
CA THR A 120 -12.50 6.81 16.82
C THR A 120 -12.55 7.70 15.58
N LEU A 121 -13.06 8.94 15.72
CA LEU A 121 -13.07 9.91 14.62
C LEU A 121 -11.66 10.33 14.18
N ALA A 122 -10.73 10.44 15.12
CA ALA A 122 -9.34 10.76 14.85
C ALA A 122 -8.59 9.67 14.06
N ILE A 123 -9.09 8.44 14.03
CA ILE A 123 -8.62 7.39 13.12
C ILE A 123 -9.40 7.43 11.82
N LEU A 124 -10.73 7.50 11.92
CA LEU A 124 -11.63 7.44 10.77
C LEU A 124 -11.35 8.55 9.76
N VAL A 125 -11.26 9.81 10.21
CA VAL A 125 -11.11 10.96 9.32
C VAL A 125 -9.76 10.90 8.57
N PRO A 126 -8.59 10.75 9.23
CA PRO A 126 -7.32 10.62 8.53
C PRO A 126 -7.25 9.42 7.58
N ALA A 127 -7.80 8.28 7.98
CA ALA A 127 -7.84 7.09 7.13
C ALA A 127 -8.66 7.37 5.85
N THR A 128 -9.83 8.00 5.96
CA THR A 128 -10.66 8.36 4.79
C THR A 128 -9.97 9.34 3.85
N VAL A 129 -9.33 10.38 4.41
CA VAL A 129 -8.56 11.36 3.61
C VAL A 129 -7.43 10.65 2.88
N LEU A 130 -6.71 9.76 3.56
CA LEU A 130 -5.60 9.04 2.95
C LEU A 130 -6.05 8.09 1.83
N THR A 131 -7.15 7.36 2.04
CA THR A 131 -7.74 6.52 1.00
C THR A 131 -8.13 7.35 -0.21
N ALA A 132 -8.75 8.51 -0.02
CA ALA A 132 -9.14 9.41 -1.11
C ALA A 132 -7.92 9.94 -1.89
N VAL A 133 -6.90 10.43 -1.18
CA VAL A 133 -5.67 10.97 -1.79
C VAL A 133 -4.94 9.88 -2.58
N SER A 134 -4.81 8.68 -2.02
CA SER A 134 -4.16 7.54 -2.67
C SER A 134 -4.93 7.05 -3.90
N LEU A 135 -6.27 7.08 -3.85
CA LEU A 135 -7.12 6.68 -4.97
C LEU A 135 -7.06 7.70 -6.12
N VAL A 136 -7.02 8.99 -5.79
CA VAL A 136 -6.78 10.07 -6.77
C VAL A 136 -5.40 9.91 -7.41
N TYR A 137 -4.35 9.66 -6.64
CA TYR A 137 -3.02 9.39 -7.18
C TYR A 137 -3.03 8.17 -8.11
N LEU A 138 -3.69 7.08 -7.72
CA LEU A 138 -3.79 5.86 -8.52
C LEU A 138 -4.50 6.13 -9.85
N ALA A 139 -5.58 6.90 -9.83
CA ALA A 139 -6.28 7.34 -11.04
C ALA A 139 -5.38 8.18 -11.95
N PHE A 140 -4.61 9.13 -11.40
CA PHE A 140 -3.64 9.91 -12.17
C PHE A 140 -2.49 9.06 -12.76
N SER A 141 -2.08 8.00 -12.07
CA SER A 141 -1.01 7.09 -12.51
C SER A 141 -1.44 6.17 -13.67
N LEU A 142 -2.74 5.90 -13.80
CA LEU A 142 -3.31 5.08 -14.88
C LEU A 142 -3.41 5.83 -16.20
N ILE A 143 -3.42 7.17 -16.19
CA ILE A 143 -3.54 7.98 -17.41
C ILE A 143 -2.20 7.91 -18.17
N PRO A 144 -2.15 7.29 -19.37
CA PRO A 144 -0.94 7.24 -20.16
C PRO A 144 -0.62 8.64 -20.66
N THR A 145 0.38 9.29 -20.07
CA THR A 145 0.84 10.61 -20.51
C THR A 145 1.91 10.45 -21.60
N PRO A 146 1.76 11.11 -22.77
CA PRO A 146 2.74 11.01 -23.86
C PRO A 146 4.05 11.76 -23.56
N TYR A 147 4.07 12.62 -22.53
CA TYR A 147 5.26 13.37 -22.10
C TYR A 147 5.88 12.76 -20.84
N SER A 148 7.21 12.69 -20.78
CA SER A 148 7.97 12.16 -19.63
C SER A 148 7.90 13.11 -18.41
N ARG A 149 6.74 13.19 -17.74
CA ARG A 149 6.55 13.97 -16.52
C ARG A 149 6.94 13.17 -15.26
N THR A 150 8.01 12.39 -15.32
CA THR A 150 8.44 11.51 -14.21
C THR A 150 8.70 12.30 -12.93
N LEU A 151 9.27 13.51 -13.06
CA LEU A 151 9.54 14.41 -11.94
C LEU A 151 8.26 14.89 -11.26
N LEU A 152 7.23 15.23 -12.03
CA LEU A 152 5.94 15.65 -11.47
C LEU A 152 5.30 14.50 -10.69
N TYR A 153 5.29 13.28 -11.23
CA TYR A 153 4.77 12.11 -10.52
C TYR A 153 5.56 11.83 -9.24
N ASN A 154 6.89 12.02 -9.24
CA ASN A 154 7.72 11.88 -8.03
C ASN A 154 7.35 12.91 -6.95
N ILE A 155 7.15 14.17 -7.34
CA ILE A 155 6.78 15.25 -6.41
C ILE A 155 5.38 15.02 -5.85
N VAL A 156 4.41 14.68 -6.71
CA VAL A 156 3.03 14.42 -6.27
C VAL A 156 2.98 13.20 -5.34
N PHE A 157 3.73 12.14 -5.65
CA PHE A 157 3.85 10.96 -4.79
C PHE A 157 4.49 11.32 -3.43
N LEU A 158 5.56 12.12 -3.44
CA LEU A 158 6.21 12.60 -2.23
C LEU A 158 5.26 13.46 -1.39
N ALA A 159 4.56 14.41 -2.01
CA ALA A 159 3.63 15.29 -1.34
C ALA A 159 2.47 14.50 -0.71
N SER A 160 1.90 13.56 -1.46
CA SER A 160 0.88 12.62 -0.96
C SER A 160 1.40 11.86 0.26
N SER A 161 2.63 11.34 0.20
CA SER A 161 3.17 10.54 1.29
C SER A 161 3.49 11.36 2.54
N VAL A 162 3.99 12.59 2.37
CA VAL A 162 4.21 13.51 3.49
C VAL A 162 2.89 13.87 4.16
N VAL A 163 1.83 14.12 3.40
CA VAL A 163 0.48 14.37 3.95
C VAL A 163 -0.01 13.15 4.74
N GLY A 164 0.13 11.94 4.19
CA GLY A 164 -0.24 10.69 4.88
C GLY A 164 0.55 10.48 6.18
N LEU A 165 1.86 10.73 6.16
CA LEU A 165 2.73 10.64 7.32
C LEU A 165 2.30 11.61 8.41
N VAL A 166 2.06 12.88 8.07
CA VAL A 166 1.59 13.90 9.02
C VAL A 166 0.25 13.50 9.64
N LEU A 167 -0.70 13.04 8.82
CA LEU A 167 -2.00 12.56 9.27
C LEU A 167 -1.87 11.40 10.27
N CYS A 168 -1.04 10.40 9.99
CA CYS A 168 -0.77 9.28 10.89
C CYS A 168 -0.07 9.72 12.18
N LEU A 169 0.90 10.64 12.09
CA LEU A 169 1.61 11.17 13.25
C LEU A 169 0.70 11.94 14.21
N PHE A 170 -0.39 12.54 13.73
CA PHE A 170 -1.39 13.15 14.61
C PHE A 170 -2.41 12.12 15.13
N ALA A 171 -2.93 11.26 14.24
CA ALA A 171 -3.99 10.31 14.56
C ALA A 171 -3.62 9.31 15.67
N ILE A 172 -2.43 8.70 15.56
CA ILE A 172 -1.99 7.62 16.45
C ILE A 172 -1.79 8.10 17.90
N PRO A 173 -0.95 9.12 18.18
CA PRO A 173 -0.76 9.57 19.56
C PRO A 173 -2.04 10.16 20.14
N PHE A 174 -2.85 10.86 19.35
CA PHE A 174 -4.13 11.39 19.82
C PHE A 174 -5.06 10.25 20.25
N ASN A 175 -5.18 9.18 19.46
CA ASN A 175 -5.96 8.02 19.84
C ASN A 175 -5.42 7.34 21.11
N LEU A 176 -4.10 7.11 21.20
CA LEU A 176 -3.48 6.46 22.36
C LEU A 176 -3.67 7.25 23.67
N LEU A 177 -3.57 8.59 23.60
CA LEU A 177 -3.78 9.47 24.74
C LEU A 177 -5.23 9.46 25.25
N LEU A 178 -6.20 9.34 24.33
CA LEU A 178 -7.63 9.34 24.66
C LEU A 178 -8.18 7.97 25.03
N VAL A 179 -7.52 6.89 24.61
CA VAL A 179 -7.92 5.52 24.96
C VAL A 179 -7.44 5.12 26.35
N ASN A 180 -6.33 5.68 26.83
CA ASN A 180 -5.81 5.41 28.16
C ASN A 180 -6.32 6.48 29.15
N PRO A 181 -7.38 6.21 29.93
CA PRO A 181 -7.88 7.18 30.88
C PRO A 181 -6.81 7.44 31.93
N SER A 182 -6.15 8.59 31.83
CA SER A 182 -5.37 9.14 32.93
C SER A 182 -6.33 9.56 34.05
N THR A 183 -5.88 9.55 35.29
CA THR A 183 -6.69 9.84 36.50
C THR A 183 -7.50 11.14 36.42
N ASP A 184 -7.08 12.11 35.59
CA ASP A 184 -7.75 13.41 35.41
C ASP A 184 -8.93 13.42 34.42
N HIS A 185 -9.08 12.40 33.55
CA HIS A 185 -10.14 12.36 32.52
C HIS A 185 -10.86 11.00 32.54
N PRO A 186 -11.85 10.80 33.42
CA PRO A 186 -12.56 9.52 33.58
C PRO A 186 -13.60 9.27 32.47
N ARG A 187 -13.38 9.77 31.25
CA ARG A 187 -14.27 9.51 30.12
C ARG A 187 -13.81 8.26 29.40
N GLU A 188 -14.70 7.27 29.36
CA GLU A 188 -14.45 6.02 28.67
C GLU A 188 -14.63 6.23 27.16
N SER A 189 -13.64 5.81 26.38
CA SER A 189 -13.73 5.77 24.92
C SER A 189 -14.57 4.56 24.48
N LEU A 190 -15.06 4.60 23.23
CA LEU A 190 -15.70 3.44 22.59
C LEU A 190 -14.86 2.16 22.70
N GLN A 191 -13.56 2.30 22.46
CA GLN A 191 -12.62 1.18 22.49
C GLN A 191 -12.38 0.67 23.92
N SER A 192 -12.10 1.56 24.88
CA SER A 192 -11.86 1.15 26.27
C SER A 192 -13.09 0.48 26.88
N TRP A 193 -14.28 1.04 26.63
CA TRP A 193 -15.54 0.48 27.12
C TRP A 193 -15.86 -0.90 26.52
N THR A 194 -15.81 -1.04 25.19
CA THR A 194 -16.12 -2.31 24.53
C THR A 194 -15.15 -3.42 24.92
N CYS A 195 -13.87 -3.09 25.07
CA CYS A 195 -12.86 -4.05 25.52
C CYS A 195 -12.99 -4.40 27.01
N LYS A 196 -13.24 -3.42 27.88
CA LYS A 196 -13.50 -3.65 29.32
C LYS A 196 -14.71 -4.55 29.54
N PHE A 197 -15.79 -4.31 28.78
CA PHE A 197 -17.00 -5.13 28.85
C PHE A 197 -16.76 -6.57 28.33
N SER A 198 -16.07 -6.70 27.20
CA SER A 198 -15.69 -8.01 26.65
C SER A 198 -14.82 -8.83 27.63
N ASN A 199 -13.82 -8.18 28.22
CA ASN A 199 -12.90 -8.83 29.15
C ASN A 199 -13.60 -9.20 30.46
N GLY A 200 -14.38 -8.29 31.04
CA GLY A 200 -15.14 -8.54 32.27
C GLY A 200 -16.14 -9.70 32.14
N ALA A 201 -16.84 -9.79 31.01
CA ALA A 201 -17.76 -10.89 30.75
C ALA A 201 -17.03 -12.24 30.57
N SER A 202 -15.86 -12.23 29.91
CA SER A 202 -15.02 -13.43 29.77
C SER A 202 -14.46 -13.90 31.10
N GLN A 203 -14.04 -12.96 31.96
CA GLN A 203 -13.52 -13.23 33.30
C GLN A 203 -14.62 -13.80 34.20
N PHE A 204 -15.79 -13.15 34.25
CA PHE A 204 -16.94 -13.67 34.99
C PHE A 204 -17.33 -15.09 34.55
N THR A 205 -17.30 -15.38 33.24
CA THR A 205 -17.59 -16.72 32.72
C THR A 205 -16.55 -17.75 33.17
N SER A 206 -15.28 -17.36 33.25
CA SER A 206 -14.20 -18.21 33.76
C SER A 206 -14.36 -18.47 35.27
N ASP A 207 -14.64 -17.42 36.05
CA ASP A 207 -14.78 -17.51 37.50
C ASP A 207 -16.02 -18.33 37.88
N ALA A 208 -17.14 -18.14 37.18
CA ALA A 208 -18.35 -18.92 37.37
C ALA A 208 -18.15 -20.41 37.07
N ARG A 209 -17.35 -20.76 36.05
CA ARG A 209 -16.95 -22.14 35.78
C ARG A 209 -16.05 -22.70 36.88
N SER A 210 -15.10 -21.92 37.38
CA SER A 210 -14.20 -22.34 38.47
C SER A 210 -14.96 -22.57 39.78
N LEU A 211 -16.00 -21.78 40.04
CA LEU A 211 -16.83 -21.87 41.24
C LEU A 211 -18.01 -22.86 41.09
N GLN A 212 -18.11 -23.57 39.95
CA GLN A 212 -19.20 -24.50 39.63
C GLN A 212 -20.61 -23.89 39.81
N ILE A 213 -20.72 -22.56 39.69
CA ILE A 213 -22.00 -21.88 39.81
C ILE A 213 -22.82 -22.26 38.56
N PRO A 214 -24.02 -22.84 38.69
CA PRO A 214 -24.83 -23.22 37.55
C PRO A 214 -25.34 -21.95 36.86
N VAL A 215 -24.61 -21.49 35.85
CA VAL A 215 -25.07 -20.43 34.95
C VAL A 215 -25.95 -21.11 33.91
N TYR A 216 -27.26 -20.83 33.94
CA TYR A 216 -28.25 -21.40 33.00
C TYR A 216 -28.06 -20.96 31.53
N ILE A 217 -26.92 -20.35 31.20
CA ILE A 217 -26.56 -19.97 29.84
C ILE A 217 -25.47 -20.92 29.37
N THR A 218 -25.84 -21.86 28.49
CA THR A 218 -25.01 -22.93 27.92
C THR A 218 -23.72 -22.45 27.25
N ASN A 219 -23.61 -21.16 26.93
CA ASN A 219 -22.44 -20.54 26.29
C ASN A 219 -21.79 -19.40 27.11
N GLY A 220 -22.07 -19.27 28.42
CA GLY A 220 -21.56 -18.17 29.27
C GLY A 220 -22.46 -16.92 29.27
N MET A 221 -22.10 -15.87 30.03
CA MET A 221 -22.94 -14.66 30.12
C MET A 221 -23.23 -14.09 28.72
N PRO A 222 -24.50 -13.79 28.37
CA PRO A 222 -24.84 -13.22 27.07
C PRO A 222 -24.31 -11.78 27.00
N ILE A 223 -23.09 -11.65 26.52
CA ILE A 223 -22.58 -10.36 26.03
C ILE A 223 -23.54 -9.93 24.92
N PRO A 224 -24.09 -8.71 24.93
CA PRO A 224 -24.89 -8.20 23.82
C PRO A 224 -24.14 -8.46 22.52
N ALA A 225 -24.81 -9.11 21.56
CA ALA A 225 -24.14 -9.71 20.41
C ALA A 225 -23.21 -8.70 19.71
N GLY A 226 -21.92 -8.99 19.71
CA GLY A 226 -20.92 -8.24 18.95
C GLY A 226 -19.95 -7.35 19.74
N PHE A 227 -20.06 -7.17 21.06
CA PHE A 227 -19.10 -6.31 21.80
C PHE A 227 -17.64 -6.81 21.75
N LYS A 228 -17.43 -8.13 21.82
CA LYS A 228 -16.10 -8.74 21.60
C LYS A 228 -15.57 -8.40 20.20
N ARG A 229 -16.43 -8.51 19.19
CA ARG A 229 -16.10 -8.18 17.80
C ARG A 229 -15.80 -6.69 17.62
N LEU A 230 -16.56 -5.81 18.26
CA LEU A 230 -16.36 -4.35 18.25
C LEU A 230 -15.03 -3.95 18.90
N CYS A 231 -14.64 -4.60 20.01
CA CYS A 231 -13.33 -4.41 20.62
C CYS A 231 -12.21 -4.84 19.66
N THR A 232 -12.31 -6.03 19.07
CA THR A 232 -11.31 -6.53 18.10
C THR A 232 -11.24 -5.64 16.87
N GLU A 233 -12.36 -5.23 16.28
CA GLU A 233 -12.40 -4.32 15.13
C GLU A 233 -11.75 -2.97 15.45
N SER A 234 -12.00 -2.41 16.64
CA SER A 234 -11.36 -1.17 17.08
C SER A 234 -9.84 -1.34 17.21
N GLN A 235 -9.38 -2.41 17.86
CA GLN A 235 -7.95 -2.69 18.01
C GLN A 235 -7.26 -2.95 16.66
N VAL A 236 -7.93 -3.68 15.76
CA VAL A 236 -7.45 -3.91 14.39
C VAL A 236 -7.37 -2.60 13.61
N SER A 237 -8.32 -1.68 13.77
CA SER A 237 -8.27 -0.37 13.11
C SER A 237 -7.05 0.46 13.52
N VAL A 238 -6.69 0.44 14.81
CA VAL A 238 -5.47 1.09 15.33
C VAL A 238 -4.22 0.42 14.76
N GLY A 239 -4.20 -0.92 14.76
CA GLY A 239 -3.09 -1.69 14.18
C GLY A 239 -2.89 -1.42 12.68
N LEU A 240 -3.98 -1.30 11.93
CA LEU A 240 -3.95 -0.95 10.51
C LEU A 240 -3.44 0.48 10.30
N MET A 241 -3.78 1.44 11.16
CA MET A 241 -3.21 2.79 11.09
C MET A 241 -1.71 2.83 11.37
N ILE A 242 -1.22 1.99 12.28
CA ILE A 242 0.22 1.84 12.51
C ILE A 242 0.91 1.21 11.29
N ALA A 243 0.28 0.22 10.66
CA ALA A 243 0.77 -0.37 9.41
C ALA A 243 0.81 0.66 8.27
N VAL A 244 -0.20 1.52 8.17
CA VAL A 244 -0.24 2.65 7.23
C VAL A 244 0.91 3.62 7.50
N LEU A 245 1.20 3.97 8.76
CA LEU A 245 2.36 4.80 9.10
C LEU A 245 3.67 4.19 8.56
N ALA A 246 3.87 2.88 8.72
CA ALA A 246 5.04 2.20 8.20
C ALA A 246 5.11 2.22 6.66
N LEU A 247 3.97 2.03 5.99
CA LEU A 247 3.86 2.14 4.53
C LEU A 247 4.15 3.57 4.04
N GLU A 248 3.76 4.60 4.79
CA GLU A 248 4.06 6.00 4.47
C GLU A 248 5.54 6.33 4.62
N VAL A 249 6.20 5.82 5.68
CA VAL A 249 7.65 5.96 5.83
C VAL A 249 8.39 5.30 4.66
N ALA A 250 7.97 4.10 4.25
CA ALA A 250 8.52 3.42 3.09
C ALA A 250 8.27 4.21 1.79
N SER A 251 7.07 4.77 1.63
CA SER A 251 6.69 5.59 0.48
C SER A 251 7.53 6.87 0.38
N CYS A 252 7.73 7.58 1.48
CA CYS A 252 8.64 8.72 1.57
C CYS A 252 10.07 8.34 1.16
N ALA A 253 10.60 7.22 1.65
CA ALA A 253 11.95 6.76 1.30
C ALA A 253 12.09 6.48 -0.22
N VAL A 254 11.13 5.77 -0.81
CA VAL A 254 11.10 5.50 -2.26
C VAL A 254 10.94 6.78 -3.08
N ALA A 255 10.14 7.73 -2.60
CA ALA A 255 9.95 9.03 -3.24
C ALA A 255 11.25 9.86 -3.25
N VAL A 256 11.92 9.95 -2.10
CA VAL A 256 13.22 10.63 -1.96
C VAL A 256 14.28 10.00 -2.85
N MET A 257 14.35 8.67 -2.89
CA MET A 257 15.28 7.94 -3.76
C MET A 257 15.00 8.25 -5.25
N GLY A 258 13.74 8.30 -5.67
CA GLY A 258 13.36 8.69 -7.02
C GLY A 258 13.79 10.12 -7.38
N CYS A 259 13.54 11.08 -6.49
CA CYS A 259 13.98 12.46 -6.64
C CYS A 259 15.51 12.59 -6.72
N TYR A 260 16.24 11.81 -5.91
CA TYR A 260 17.70 11.79 -5.92
C TYR A 260 18.25 11.26 -7.24
N LEU A 261 17.70 10.16 -7.75
CA LEU A 261 18.11 9.58 -9.04
C LEU A 261 17.85 10.53 -10.21
N GLU A 262 16.71 11.23 -10.23
CA GLU A 262 16.44 12.24 -11.24
C GLU A 262 17.38 13.44 -11.16
N LYS A 263 17.68 13.93 -9.95
CA LYS A 263 18.67 15.00 -9.76
C LYS A 263 20.05 14.58 -10.25
N LYS A 264 20.48 13.35 -9.94
CA LYS A 264 21.78 12.80 -10.37
C LYS A 264 21.86 12.71 -11.91
N VAL A 265 20.82 12.20 -12.56
CA VAL A 265 20.77 12.11 -14.02
C VAL A 265 20.66 13.49 -14.67
N GLY A 266 19.88 14.40 -14.10
CA GLY A 266 19.79 15.79 -14.55
C GLY A 266 21.14 16.50 -14.50
N LYS A 267 21.92 16.30 -13.42
CA LYS A 267 23.28 16.85 -13.29
C LYS A 267 24.22 16.26 -14.35
N ALA A 268 24.23 14.94 -14.52
CA ALA A 268 25.05 14.27 -15.54
C ALA A 268 24.67 14.65 -16.99
N ARG A 269 23.41 15.04 -17.25
CA ARG A 269 22.99 15.61 -18.55
C ARG A 269 23.56 17.02 -18.73
N LYS A 270 23.44 17.89 -17.72
CA LYS A 270 23.99 19.26 -17.76
C LYS A 270 25.50 19.29 -17.99
N GLU A 271 26.25 18.45 -17.29
CA GLU A 271 27.71 18.35 -17.45
C GLU A 271 28.11 17.93 -18.87
N ARG A 272 27.34 17.03 -19.50
CA ARG A 272 27.57 16.63 -20.90
C ARG A 272 27.34 17.77 -21.89
N TYR A 273 26.28 18.56 -21.73
CA TYR A 273 26.06 19.74 -22.58
C TYR A 273 27.15 20.80 -22.41
N ALA A 274 27.62 21.03 -21.18
CA ALA A 274 28.71 21.97 -20.92
C ALA A 274 30.06 21.53 -21.53
N HIS A 275 30.31 20.22 -21.63
CA HIS A 275 31.51 19.70 -22.30
C HIS A 275 31.43 19.81 -23.83
N LEU A 276 30.25 19.71 -24.43
CA LEU A 276 30.04 19.90 -25.87
C LEU A 276 30.29 21.36 -26.25
N GLU A 277 29.73 22.30 -25.50
CA GLU A 277 29.90 23.75 -25.73
C GLU A 277 31.37 24.18 -25.64
N LYS A 278 32.13 23.64 -24.68
CA LYS A 278 33.57 23.90 -24.55
C LYS A 278 34.41 23.23 -25.64
N GLY A 279 33.94 22.12 -26.22
CA GLY A 279 34.63 21.42 -27.31
C GLY A 279 34.47 22.11 -28.66
N GLU A 280 33.29 22.68 -28.93
CA GLU A 280 33.03 23.51 -30.12
C GLU A 280 33.80 24.83 -30.09
N ALA A 281 34.04 25.40 -28.91
CA ALA A 281 34.77 26.68 -28.78
C ALA A 281 36.30 26.57 -28.98
N VAL A 282 36.85 25.36 -29.09
CA VAL A 282 38.31 25.11 -29.22
C VAL A 282 38.69 24.64 -30.63
N SER A 283 37.71 24.37 -31.50
CA SER A 283 37.91 23.96 -32.89
C SER A 283 37.68 25.10 -33.87
#